data_AF-A0A7J2HK41-F1
#
_entry.id   AF-A0A7J2HK41-F1
#
_cell.length_a   1.000
_cell.length_b   1.000
_cell.length_c   1.000
_cell.angle_alpha   90.00
_cell.angle_beta   90.00
_cell.angle_gamma   90.00
#
_symmetry.space_group_name_H-M   'P 1'
#
loop_
_entity.id
_entity.type
_entity.pdbx_description
1 polymer ?
#
loop_
_entity_poly.entity_id
_entity_poly.type
_entity_poly.pdbx_seq_one_letter_code
_entity_poly.pdbx_strand_id
1 'polypeptide(L)'
;MFLKIIASYKGDFSDLLKAVERSLENYRVKAYGHSILVYSSPVTPIEALLKFKENGSLEIYTDKIEFLDALLRIDGIKLSDIDAF
;
A
#
# COMPACT_ATOMS: atom_id res chain seq x y z
N MET A 1 -11.29 12.06 -4.60
CA MET A 1 -9.89 12.51 -4.64
C MET A 1 -9.04 11.29 -4.34
N PHE A 2 -8.17 10.90 -5.26
CA PHE A 2 -7.23 9.82 -5.03
C PHE A 2 -5.93 10.44 -4.56
N LEU A 3 -5.37 9.92 -3.47
CA LEU A 3 -4.04 10.27 -3.00
C LEU A 3 -3.04 9.33 -3.66
N LYS A 4 -1.97 9.91 -4.21
CA LYS A 4 -0.75 9.18 -4.54
C LYS A 4 0.32 9.58 -3.55
N ILE A 5 0.78 8.60 -2.78
CA ILE A 5 1.83 8.76 -1.80
C ILE A 5 3.09 8.11 -2.33
N ILE A 6 4.19 8.86 -2.29
CA ILE A 6 5.52 8.36 -2.64
C ILE A 6 6.26 8.08 -1.34
N ALA A 7 6.72 6.84 -1.20
CA ALA A 7 7.47 6.36 -0.05
C ALA A 7 8.66 5.52 -0.51
N SER A 8 9.47 5.11 0.46
CA SER A 8 10.48 4.06 0.31
C SER A 8 10.23 2.96 1.32
N TYR A 9 10.58 1.73 0.97
CA TYR A 9 10.54 0.59 1.87
C TYR A 9 11.90 -0.11 1.89
N LYS A 10 12.43 -0.35 3.09
CA LYS A 10 13.77 -0.92 3.30
C LYS A 10 13.83 -2.45 3.30
N GLY A 11 12.70 -3.14 3.10
CA GLY A 11 12.63 -4.61 3.05
C GLY A 11 12.27 -5.14 1.66
N ASP A 12 12.09 -6.46 1.58
CA ASP A 12 11.69 -7.14 0.35
C ASP A 12 10.16 -7.14 0.17
N PHE A 13 9.71 -7.36 -1.06
CA PHE A 13 8.28 -7.38 -1.40
C PHE A 13 7.47 -8.38 -0.57
N SER A 14 8.04 -9.54 -0.25
CA SER A 14 7.38 -10.59 0.55
C SER A 14 7.08 -10.12 1.97
N ASP A 15 7.99 -9.37 2.58
CA ASP A 15 7.82 -8.82 3.92
C ASP A 15 6.83 -7.66 3.91
N LEU A 16 6.88 -6.83 2.87
CA LEU A 16 5.89 -5.77 2.65
C LEU A 16 4.47 -6.37 2.53
N LEU A 17 4.29 -7.42 1.72
CA LEU A 17 3.00 -8.07 1.53
C LEU A 17 2.43 -8.57 2.87
N LYS A 18 3.23 -9.29 3.66
CA LYS A 18 2.83 -9.78 4.98
C LYS A 18 2.51 -8.64 5.96
N ALA A 19 3.27 -7.55 5.90
CA ALA A 19 3.02 -6.38 6.74
C ALA A 19 1.69 -5.68 6.38
N VAL A 20 1.37 -5.60 5.09
CA VAL A 20 0.09 -5.06 4.60
C VAL A 20 -1.07 -5.96 4.99
N GLU A 21 -0.95 -7.29 4.83
CA GLU A 21 -1.95 -8.26 5.29
C GLU A 21 -2.25 -8.14 6.79
N ARG A 22 -1.21 -7.94 7.61
CA ARG A 22 -1.38 -7.74 9.06
C ARG A 22 -1.99 -6.39 9.42
N SER A 23 -1.58 -5.33 8.72
CA SER A 23 -2.07 -3.97 9.03
C SER A 23 -3.51 -3.77 8.58
N LEU A 24 -3.95 -4.51 7.58
CA LEU A 24 -5.28 -4.44 6.99
C LEU A 24 -6.02 -5.78 7.13
N GLU A 25 -6.01 -6.37 8.33
CA GLU A 25 -6.56 -7.71 8.60
C GLU A 25 -8.05 -7.88 8.24
N ASN A 26 -8.81 -6.79 8.25
CA ASN A 26 -10.23 -6.76 7.89
C ASN A 26 -10.47 -6.62 6.38
N TYR A 27 -9.42 -6.48 5.59
CA TYR A 27 -9.47 -6.33 4.14
C TYR A 27 -8.84 -7.53 3.46
N ARG A 28 -9.18 -7.72 2.19
CA ARG A 28 -8.51 -8.70 1.37
C ARG A 28 -7.35 -8.04 0.65
N VAL A 29 -6.18 -8.67 0.81
CA VAL A 29 -4.94 -8.26 0.19
C VAL A 29 -4.53 -9.32 -0.83
N LYS A 30 -4.12 -8.91 -2.04
CA LYS A 30 -3.56 -9.81 -3.06
C LYS A 30 -2.32 -9.19 -3.69
N ALA A 31 -1.32 -10.02 -3.92
CA ALA A 31 -0.18 -9.66 -4.75
C ALA A 31 -0.46 -9.90 -6.24
N TYR A 32 0.04 -9.00 -7.10
CA TYR A 32 0.06 -9.13 -8.55
C TYR A 32 1.39 -8.57 -9.08
N GLY A 33 2.34 -9.44 -9.41
CA GLY A 33 3.72 -9.04 -9.68
C GLY A 33 4.31 -8.29 -8.47
N HIS A 34 4.85 -7.10 -8.69
CA HIS A 34 5.34 -6.21 -7.62
C HIS A 34 4.28 -5.20 -7.11
N SER A 35 2.99 -5.52 -7.30
CA SER A 35 1.89 -4.70 -6.81
C SER A 35 1.08 -5.45 -5.75
N ILE A 36 0.54 -4.70 -4.78
CA ILE A 36 -0.36 -5.18 -3.74
C ILE A 36 -1.70 -4.48 -3.93
N LEU A 37 -2.77 -5.25 -4.04
CA LEU A 37 -4.14 -4.79 -4.19
C LEU A 37 -4.90 -5.04 -2.90
N VAL A 38 -5.58 -4.00 -2.41
CA VAL A 38 -6.43 -4.04 -1.22
C VAL A 38 -7.88 -3.79 -1.61
N TYR A 39 -8.80 -4.63 -1.14
CA TYR A 39 -10.23 -4.51 -1.41
C TYR A 39 -11.04 -5.04 -0.22
N SER A 40 -12.18 -4.41 0.08
CA SER A 40 -13.07 -4.84 1.18
C SER A 40 -13.81 -6.14 0.87
N SER A 41 -14.08 -6.44 -0.41
CA SER A 41 -14.72 -7.66 -0.86
C SER A 41 -14.26 -8.10 -2.26
N PRO A 42 -14.48 -9.36 -2.69
CA PRO A 42 -14.09 -9.83 -4.03
C PRO A 42 -14.77 -9.10 -5.20
N VAL A 43 -15.87 -8.38 -4.93
CA VAL A 43 -16.69 -7.69 -5.94
C VAL A 43 -16.58 -6.16 -5.85
N THR A 44 -15.86 -5.64 -4.85
CA THR A 44 -15.66 -4.19 -4.70
C THR A 44 -14.46 -3.70 -5.50
N PRO A 45 -14.47 -2.42 -5.90
CA PRO A 45 -13.30 -1.78 -6.50
C PRO A 45 -12.09 -1.81 -5.55
N ILE A 46 -10.90 -1.67 -6.14
CA ILE A 46 -9.64 -1.57 -5.40
C ILE A 46 -9.66 -0.31 -4.54
N GLU A 47 -9.48 -0.46 -3.24
CA GLU A 47 -9.48 0.65 -2.28
C GLU A 47 -8.08 1.19 -2.01
N ALA A 48 -7.07 0.32 -2.11
CA ALA A 48 -5.68 0.75 -2.14
C ALA A 48 -4.85 -0.11 -3.09
N LEU A 49 -3.90 0.53 -3.76
CA LEU A 49 -2.91 -0.11 -4.61
C LEU A 49 -1.52 0.34 -4.15
N LEU A 50 -0.67 -0.61 -3.82
CA LEU A 50 0.74 -0.36 -3.55
C LEU A 50 1.57 -0.91 -4.69
N LYS A 51 2.50 -0.12 -5.23
CA LYS A 51 3.47 -0.57 -6.24
C LYS A 51 4.87 -0.48 -5.65
N PHE A 52 5.50 -1.63 -5.47
CA PHE A 52 6.89 -1.71 -5.07
C PHE A 52 7.78 -1.78 -6.31
N LYS A 53 8.77 -0.90 -6.38
CA LYS A 53 9.70 -0.80 -7.51
C LYS A 53 11.04 -1.41 -7.12
N GLU A 54 11.79 -1.88 -8.12
CA GLU A 54 13.11 -2.52 -7.93
C GLU A 54 14.13 -1.62 -7.23
N ASN A 55 13.96 -0.30 -7.30
CA ASN A 55 14.80 0.67 -6.61
C ASN A 55 14.41 0.92 -5.14
N GLY A 56 13.50 0.11 -4.56
CA GLY A 56 12.98 0.27 -3.20
C GLY A 56 11.95 1.38 -3.03
N SER A 57 11.54 2.04 -4.12
CA SER A 57 10.45 3.01 -4.11
C SER A 57 9.11 2.31 -3.96
N LEU A 58 8.23 2.89 -3.15
CA LEU A 58 6.88 2.44 -2.92
C LEU A 58 5.92 3.56 -3.32
N GLU A 59 5.02 3.29 -4.26
CA GLU A 59 3.91 4.17 -4.57
C GLU A 59 2.64 3.60 -3.96
N ILE A 60 1.90 4.40 -3.20
CA ILE A 60 0.64 4.01 -2.58
C ILE A 60 -0.46 4.89 -3.17
N TYR A 61 -1.49 4.26 -3.73
CA TYR A 61 -2.66 4.91 -4.29
C TYR A 61 -3.85 4.54 -3.41
N THR A 62 -4.51 5.51 -2.80
CA THR A 62 -5.70 5.28 -1.97
C THR A 62 -6.61 6.50 -1.95
N ASP A 63 -7.91 6.29 -1.78
CA ASP A 63 -8.90 7.35 -1.60
C ASP A 63 -9.31 7.55 -0.13
N LYS A 64 -8.87 6.68 0.79
CA LYS A 64 -9.19 6.77 2.22
C LYS A 64 -7.97 7.04 3.09
N ILE A 65 -8.14 8.01 3.99
CA ILE A 65 -7.10 8.39 4.97
C ILE A 65 -6.81 7.25 5.95
N GLU A 66 -7.80 6.40 6.25
CA GLU A 66 -7.62 5.24 7.14
C GLU A 66 -6.56 4.25 6.62
N PHE A 67 -6.53 4.00 5.31
CA PHE A 67 -5.51 3.16 4.69
C PHE A 67 -4.14 3.82 4.75
N LEU A 68 -4.09 5.14 4.53
CA LEU A 68 -2.85 5.88 4.62
C LEU A 68 -2.22 5.75 6.01
N ASP A 69 -3.00 5.98 7.06
CA ASP A 69 -2.51 5.86 8.45
C ASP A 69 -2.07 4.42 8.77
N ALA A 70 -2.85 3.41 8.37
CA ALA A 70 -2.49 2.01 8.59
C ALA A 70 -1.20 1.61 7.84
N LEU A 71 -1.04 2.03 6.58
CA LEU A 71 0.11 1.69 5.76
C LEU A 71 1.37 2.44 6.22
N LEU A 72 1.28 3.72 6.59
CA LEU A 72 2.43 4.49 7.06
C LEU A 72 2.95 4.02 8.44
N ARG A 73 2.16 3.26 9.20
CA ARG A 73 2.60 2.62 10.46
C ARG A 73 3.42 1.35 10.24
N ILE A 74 3.49 0.82 9.01
CA ILE A 74 4.33 -0.34 8.70
C ILE A 74 5.80 0.05 8.89
N ASP A 75 6.49 -0.69 9.74
CA ASP A 75 7.92 -0.46 9.99
C ASP A 75 8.73 -0.57 8.71
N GLY A 76 9.67 0.36 8.54
CA GLY A 76 10.51 0.45 7.34
C GLY A 76 9.90 1.24 6.17
N ILE A 77 8.62 1.63 6.22
CA ILE A 77 8.05 2.60 5.26
C ILE A 77 8.47 4.02 5.67
N LYS A 78 9.04 4.77 4.73
CA LYS A 78 9.38 6.19 4.91
C LYS A 78 8.71 7.04 3.85
N LEU A 79 7.85 7.94 4.30
CA LEU A 79 7.17 8.91 3.45
C LEU A 79 8.17 9.89 2.83
N SER A 80 8.04 10.11 1.53
CA SER A 80 8.82 11.08 0.76
C SER A 80 7.95 12.24 0.27
N ASP A 81 6.78 11.95 -0.31
CA ASP A 81 5.91 12.97 -0.92
C ASP A 81 4.43 12.52 -0.96
N ILE A 82 3.50 13.47 -1.11
CA ILE A 82 2.05 13.23 -1.27
C ILE A 82 1.48 14.14 -2.36
N ASP A 83 0.96 13.52 -3.42
CA ASP A 83 0.22 14.15 -4.51
C ASP A 83 -1.28 13.85 -4.38
N ALA A 84 -2.15 14.84 -4.63
CA ALA A 84 -3.61 14.66 -4.65
C ALA A 84 -4.17 15.01 -6.04
N PHE A 85 -5.06 14.16 -6.59
CA PHE A 85 -5.73 14.39 -7.86
C PHE A 85 -7.17 13.83 -7.92
#